data_AF-A0A3A8QE09-F1
#
_entry.id   AF-A0A3A8QE09-F1
#
_cell.length_a   1.000
_cell.length_b   1.000
_cell.length_c   1.000
_cell.angle_alpha   90.00
_cell.angle_beta   90.00
_cell.angle_gamma   90.00
#
_symmetry.space_group_name_H-M   'P 1'
#
loop_
_entity.id
_entity.type
_entity.pdbx_description
1 polymer ?
#
loop_
_entity_poly.entity_id
_entity_poly.type
_entity_poly.pdbx_seq_one_letter_code
_entity_poly.pdbx_strand_id
1 'polypeptide(L)'
;MSRDPPSGLGDLARALAQLRPEDEATRLAIAELLLGISADARPVEPVRSLPSPALQPLTRFPDRPPAQEEPLQLQEEAERWPIPFIIKSLARTTPGAPAWFSSAATLPAEPPPGAVAEAPLSLMKPLQSRAILGSLAAAPGEGPLDVEALLQSVARGQALAQLPHHPIPTLARGVQLLVDRGDAMLPFHLDAEGLERELTALAGSGVEVLHFVACPSRGCGRGMRRRWKPYGLERMPRLGARILCVTDLGLGLPPPGDSAASVEEWVEFAGTLRRAGYPVGALVPYPPNRWPSSLSKVMDLYHWDRSLTVARAARGVFRRG
;
A
#
# COMPACT_ATOMS: atom_id res chain seq x y z
N MET A 1 -34.79 -9.81 7.48
CA MET A 1 -34.04 -8.57 7.83
C MET A 1 -32.86 -8.98 8.70
N SER A 2 -31.71 -9.22 8.09
CA SER A 2 -30.47 -9.56 8.82
C SER A 2 -29.93 -8.27 9.44
N ARG A 3 -29.89 -8.18 10.77
CA ARG A 3 -29.20 -7.09 11.46
C ARG A 3 -27.73 -7.49 11.54
N ASP A 4 -26.88 -6.88 10.72
CA ASP A 4 -25.44 -6.98 10.93
C ASP A 4 -25.11 -6.40 12.31
N PRO A 5 -24.36 -7.12 13.16
CA PRO A 5 -24.01 -6.60 14.48
C PRO A 5 -23.08 -5.38 14.32
N PRO A 6 -23.35 -4.25 14.99
CA PRO A 6 -22.61 -2.99 14.83
C PRO A 6 -21.23 -2.97 15.53
N SER A 7 -20.71 -4.11 15.98
CA SER A 7 -19.58 -4.17 16.92
C SER A 7 -18.40 -4.93 16.34
N GLY A 8 -17.19 -4.37 16.45
CA GLY A 8 -15.96 -4.97 15.91
C GLY A 8 -15.14 -5.70 16.97
N LEU A 9 -14.05 -6.38 16.56
CA LEU A 9 -13.08 -7.03 17.46
C LEU A 9 -12.51 -6.09 18.54
N GLY A 10 -12.46 -4.78 18.29
CA GLY A 10 -12.03 -3.78 19.28
C GLY A 10 -13.01 -3.59 20.44
N ASP A 11 -14.29 -3.84 20.21
CA ASP A 11 -15.31 -3.77 21.26
C ASP A 11 -15.30 -5.04 22.09
N LEU A 12 -15.04 -6.20 21.47
CA LEU A 12 -14.77 -7.45 22.18
C LEU A 12 -13.55 -7.32 23.11
N ALA A 13 -12.43 -6.78 22.61
CA ALA A 13 -11.23 -6.60 23.41
C ALA A 13 -11.47 -5.66 24.61
N ARG A 14 -12.21 -4.56 24.41
CA ARG A 14 -12.60 -3.64 25.49
C ARG A 14 -13.56 -4.29 26.49
N ALA A 15 -14.54 -5.04 26.01
CA ALA A 15 -15.50 -5.74 26.87
C ALA A 15 -14.80 -6.80 27.74
N LEU A 16 -13.90 -7.61 27.17
CA LEU A 16 -13.13 -8.60 27.92
C LEU A 16 -12.20 -7.95 28.96
N ALA A 17 -11.55 -6.83 28.61
CA ALA A 17 -10.68 -6.11 29.53
C ALA A 17 -11.44 -5.45 30.70
N GLN A 18 -12.67 -4.97 30.46
CA GLN A 18 -13.51 -4.35 31.49
C GLN A 18 -14.23 -5.38 32.36
N LEU A 19 -14.82 -6.41 31.75
CA LEU A 19 -15.65 -7.39 32.46
C LEU A 19 -14.83 -8.50 33.14
N ARG A 20 -13.59 -8.74 32.68
CA ARG A 20 -12.66 -9.75 33.22
C ARG A 20 -13.34 -11.09 33.56
N PRO A 21 -14.06 -11.72 32.62
CA PRO A 21 -14.74 -12.98 32.88
C PRO A 21 -13.75 -14.07 33.26
N GLU A 22 -14.03 -14.79 34.35
CA GLU A 22 -13.14 -15.82 34.89
C GLU A 22 -13.21 -17.12 34.06
N ASP A 23 -14.40 -17.45 33.55
CA ASP A 23 -14.65 -18.66 32.79
C ASP A 23 -14.73 -18.44 31.27
N GLU A 24 -14.47 -19.51 30.52
CA GLU A 24 -14.45 -19.49 29.06
C GLU A 24 -15.86 -19.38 28.45
N ALA A 25 -16.89 -19.91 29.13
CA ALA A 25 -18.26 -19.86 28.62
C ALA A 25 -18.77 -18.40 28.58
N THR A 26 -18.46 -17.61 29.60
CA THR A 26 -18.78 -16.17 29.64
C THR A 26 -18.02 -15.39 28.57
N ARG A 27 -16.74 -15.75 28.28
CA ARG A 27 -15.99 -15.13 27.18
C ARG A 27 -16.62 -15.39 25.82
N LEU A 28 -17.07 -16.63 25.58
CA LEU A 28 -17.74 -17.02 24.35
C LEU A 28 -19.11 -16.34 24.21
N ALA A 29 -19.88 -16.22 25.29
CA ALA A 29 -21.14 -15.49 25.27
C ALA A 29 -20.97 -13.99 24.94
N ILE A 30 -19.92 -13.35 25.47
CA ILE A 30 -19.57 -11.95 25.13
C ILE A 30 -19.17 -11.84 23.65
N ALA A 31 -18.39 -12.80 23.13
CA ALA A 31 -17.98 -12.84 21.73
C ALA A 31 -19.17 -13.05 20.80
N GLU A 32 -20.10 -13.95 21.14
CA GLU A 32 -21.33 -14.21 20.38
C GLU A 32 -22.24 -12.98 20.36
N LEU A 33 -22.42 -12.31 21.51
CA LEU A 33 -23.23 -11.10 21.61
C LEU A 33 -22.68 -9.94 20.76
N LEU A 34 -21.35 -9.76 20.73
CA LEU A 34 -20.72 -8.63 20.06
C LEU A 34 -20.40 -8.88 18.58
N LEU A 35 -19.94 -10.09 18.25
CA LEU A 35 -19.50 -10.44 16.89
C LEU A 35 -20.56 -11.20 16.08
N GLY A 36 -21.64 -11.66 16.72
CA GLY A 36 -22.67 -12.46 16.06
C GLY A 36 -22.17 -13.83 15.57
N ILE A 37 -21.04 -14.31 16.11
CA ILE A 37 -20.47 -15.63 15.78
C ILE A 37 -21.00 -16.61 16.82
N SER A 38 -21.90 -17.49 16.41
CA SER A 38 -22.43 -18.53 17.30
C SER A 38 -21.40 -19.63 17.53
N ALA A 39 -21.33 -20.15 18.76
CA ALA A 39 -20.33 -21.11 19.22
C ALA A 39 -20.44 -22.51 18.55
N ASP A 40 -21.45 -22.73 17.70
CA ASP A 40 -21.65 -23.96 16.93
C ASP A 40 -20.72 -24.13 15.71
N ALA A 41 -19.74 -23.23 15.53
CA ALA A 41 -18.71 -23.39 14.51
C ALA A 41 -17.81 -24.59 14.86
N ARG A 42 -18.13 -25.76 14.28
CA ARG A 42 -17.31 -26.98 14.37
C ARG A 42 -15.83 -26.65 14.13
N PRO A 43 -14.91 -27.18 14.95
CA PRO A 43 -13.48 -27.03 14.70
C PRO A 43 -13.17 -27.55 13.30
N VAL A 44 -12.66 -26.68 12.44
CA VAL A 44 -12.16 -27.06 11.12
C VAL A 44 -10.98 -27.98 11.35
N GLU A 45 -11.11 -29.25 10.96
CA GLU A 45 -10.01 -30.20 10.99
C GLU A 45 -8.78 -29.59 10.29
N PRO A 46 -7.60 -29.63 10.91
CA PRO A 46 -6.39 -29.13 10.28
C PRO A 46 -6.19 -29.86 8.95
N VAL A 47 -6.22 -29.09 7.86
CA VAL A 47 -5.94 -29.59 6.51
C VAL A 47 -4.58 -30.29 6.56
N ARG A 48 -4.60 -31.61 6.37
CA ARG A 48 -3.39 -32.43 6.22
C ARG A 48 -2.51 -31.76 5.18
N SER A 49 -1.35 -31.27 5.62
CA SER A 49 -0.35 -30.69 4.74
C SER A 49 0.05 -31.73 3.71
N LEU A 50 -0.23 -31.46 2.43
CA LEU A 50 0.39 -32.22 1.35
C LEU A 50 1.92 -32.07 1.50
N PRO A 51 2.70 -33.15 1.33
CA PRO A 51 4.15 -33.07 1.39
C PRO A 51 4.63 -32.04 0.35
N SER A 52 5.30 -30.99 0.83
CA SER A 52 6.00 -30.05 -0.05
C SER A 52 6.92 -30.84 -0.98
N PRO A 53 6.83 -30.67 -2.31
CA PRO A 53 7.86 -31.20 -3.18
C PRO A 53 9.19 -30.61 -2.72
N ALA A 54 10.16 -31.48 -2.44
CA ALA A 54 11.49 -31.07 -2.07
C ALA A 54 12.03 -30.15 -3.18
N LEU A 55 12.16 -28.86 -2.87
CA LEU A 55 12.84 -27.91 -3.75
C LEU A 55 14.26 -28.42 -3.94
N GLN A 56 14.55 -28.92 -5.13
CA GLN A 56 15.92 -29.23 -5.51
C GLN A 56 16.74 -27.94 -5.36
N PRO A 57 17.92 -27.99 -4.72
CA PRO A 57 18.80 -26.84 -4.66
C PRO A 57 19.08 -26.38 -6.09
N LEU A 58 18.71 -25.14 -6.41
CA LEU A 58 19.12 -24.52 -7.67
C LEU A 58 20.64 -24.64 -7.74
N THR A 59 21.13 -25.30 -8.79
CA THR A 59 22.54 -25.40 -9.12
C THR A 59 23.12 -23.99 -9.07
N ARG A 60 24.13 -23.78 -8.22
CA ARG A 60 24.89 -22.53 -8.18
C ARG A 60 25.34 -22.21 -9.61
N PHE A 61 24.90 -21.07 -10.13
CA PHE A 61 25.50 -20.51 -11.32
C PHE A 61 27.00 -20.39 -11.07
N PRO A 62 27.86 -20.80 -12.02
CA PRO A 62 29.30 -20.61 -11.87
C PRO A 62 29.59 -19.15 -11.58
N ASP A 63 30.48 -18.90 -10.61
CA ASP A 63 30.90 -17.56 -10.21
C ASP A 63 31.34 -16.78 -11.45
N ARG A 64 30.48 -15.85 -11.88
CA ARG A 64 30.79 -14.94 -12.97
C ARG A 64 31.91 -14.02 -12.44
N PRO A 65 33.08 -13.94 -13.09
CA PRO A 65 34.10 -12.99 -12.69
C PRO A 65 33.49 -11.57 -12.67
N PRO A 66 33.90 -10.70 -11.73
CA PRO A 66 33.34 -9.36 -11.60
C PRO A 66 33.48 -8.66 -12.95
N ALA A 67 32.35 -8.33 -13.57
CA ALA A 67 32.32 -7.57 -14.79
C ALA A 67 32.96 -6.21 -14.49
N GLN A 68 34.05 -5.88 -15.19
CA GLN A 68 34.54 -4.52 -15.21
C GLN A 68 33.44 -3.68 -15.86
N GLU A 69 32.81 -2.81 -15.07
CA GLU A 69 31.87 -1.80 -15.56
C GLU A 69 32.68 -0.74 -16.33
N GLU A 70 32.93 -1.00 -17.61
CA GLU A 70 33.23 0.09 -18.53
C GLU A 70 31.99 0.99 -18.60
N PRO A 71 32.13 2.32 -18.48
CA PRO A 71 31.01 3.24 -18.61
C PRO A 71 30.47 3.09 -20.03
N LEU A 72 29.29 2.48 -20.16
CA LEU A 72 28.51 2.53 -21.39
C LEU A 72 28.12 3.99 -21.62
N GLN A 73 28.96 4.70 -22.36
CA GLN A 73 28.61 5.97 -22.98
C GLN A 73 27.51 5.67 -24.00
N LEU A 74 26.26 5.78 -23.56
CA LEU A 74 25.09 5.79 -24.42
C LEU A 74 25.18 7.03 -25.30
N GLN A 75 25.77 6.88 -26.49
CA GLN A 75 25.65 7.87 -27.55
C GLN A 75 24.18 7.96 -27.96
N GLU A 76 23.53 9.06 -27.59
CA GLU A 76 22.11 9.37 -27.84
C GLU A 76 21.77 9.72 -29.31
N GLU A 77 22.61 9.32 -30.27
CA GLU A 77 22.32 9.44 -31.70
C GLU A 77 22.28 8.06 -32.34
N ALA A 78 21.27 7.26 -31.96
CA ALA A 78 20.84 6.18 -32.84
C ALA A 78 20.12 6.80 -34.03
N GLU A 79 20.91 7.22 -35.04
CA GLU A 79 20.45 7.21 -36.43
C GLU A 79 19.64 5.93 -36.61
N ARG A 80 18.33 6.08 -36.81
CA ARG A 80 17.45 4.96 -37.14
C ARG A 80 17.83 4.47 -38.52
N TRP A 81 18.93 3.72 -38.62
CA TRP A 81 19.23 2.96 -39.82
C TRP A 81 18.03 2.06 -40.06
N PRO A 82 17.36 2.16 -41.21
CA PRO A 82 16.33 1.19 -41.56
C PRO A 82 17.04 -0.16 -41.63
N ILE A 83 16.84 -0.98 -40.59
CA ILE A 83 17.35 -2.36 -40.59
C ILE A 83 16.64 -3.01 -41.78
N PRO A 84 17.37 -3.43 -42.83
CA PRO A 84 16.73 -4.07 -43.97
C PRO A 84 16.18 -5.41 -43.50
N PHE A 85 14.87 -5.48 -43.27
CA PHE A 85 14.18 -6.73 -42.97
C PHE A 85 13.45 -7.21 -44.22
N ILE A 86 13.61 -8.50 -44.51
CA ILE A 86 12.89 -9.16 -45.59
C ILE A 86 11.79 -9.97 -44.94
N ILE A 87 10.54 -9.52 -45.09
CA ILE A 87 9.38 -10.34 -44.73
C ILE A 87 9.30 -11.47 -45.77
N LYS A 88 9.80 -12.65 -45.41
CA LYS A 88 9.55 -13.86 -46.19
C LYS A 88 8.25 -14.48 -45.71
N SER A 89 7.25 -14.51 -46.59
CA SER A 89 6.08 -15.36 -46.41
C SER A 89 6.57 -16.82 -46.38
N LEU A 90 6.59 -17.41 -45.20
CA LEU A 90 6.80 -18.85 -45.08
C LEU A 90 5.55 -19.54 -45.61
N ALA A 91 5.74 -20.57 -46.44
CA ALA A 91 4.64 -21.44 -46.83
C ALA A 91 3.93 -21.88 -45.54
N ARG A 92 2.60 -21.71 -45.50
CA ARG A 92 1.75 -22.16 -44.39
C ARG A 92 1.91 -23.67 -44.25
N THR A 93 2.88 -24.07 -43.45
CA THR A 93 2.94 -25.42 -42.91
C THR A 93 1.89 -25.43 -41.81
N THR A 94 0.91 -26.32 -41.92
CA THR A 94 0.04 -26.66 -40.79
C THR A 94 0.96 -27.30 -39.77
N PRO A 95 1.31 -26.62 -38.66
CA PRO A 95 2.11 -27.25 -37.63
C PRO A 95 1.26 -28.42 -37.13
N GLY A 96 1.81 -29.64 -37.19
CA GLY A 96 1.17 -30.77 -36.52
C GLY A 96 0.94 -30.38 -35.07
N ALA A 97 -0.26 -30.61 -34.56
CA ALA A 97 -0.56 -30.29 -33.17
C ALA A 97 0.48 -30.99 -32.29
N PRO A 98 1.20 -30.27 -31.42
CA PRO A 98 2.20 -30.90 -30.57
C PRO A 98 1.52 -31.93 -29.66
N ALA A 99 2.24 -32.98 -29.26
CA ALA A 99 1.65 -34.10 -28.54
C ALA A 99 0.91 -33.71 -27.24
N TRP A 100 1.27 -32.58 -26.63
CA TRP A 100 0.58 -32.04 -25.46
C TRP A 100 -0.79 -31.41 -25.77
N PHE A 101 -1.07 -31.05 -27.03
CA PHE A 101 -2.30 -30.40 -27.45
C PHE A 101 -3.52 -31.31 -27.29
N SER A 102 -3.38 -32.61 -27.56
CA SER A 102 -4.44 -33.61 -27.34
C SER A 102 -4.69 -33.93 -25.88
N SER A 103 -3.76 -33.60 -24.99
CA SER A 103 -3.89 -33.77 -23.54
C SER A 103 -4.25 -32.49 -22.79
N ALA A 104 -4.25 -31.34 -23.48
CA ALA A 104 -4.63 -30.08 -22.87
C ALA A 104 -6.13 -30.09 -22.58
N ALA A 105 -6.51 -29.77 -21.35
CA ALA A 105 -7.90 -29.55 -21.03
C ALA A 105 -8.46 -28.42 -21.90
N THR A 106 -9.63 -28.62 -22.48
CA THR A 106 -10.34 -27.57 -23.22
C THR A 106 -10.49 -26.36 -22.32
N LEU A 107 -10.17 -25.17 -22.83
CA LEU A 107 -10.46 -23.95 -22.09
C LEU A 107 -11.96 -23.92 -21.75
N PRO A 108 -12.33 -23.43 -20.55
CA PRO A 108 -13.73 -23.24 -20.22
C PRO A 108 -14.41 -22.41 -21.32
N ALA A 109 -15.67 -22.73 -21.61
CA ALA A 109 -16.45 -22.00 -22.59
C ALA A 109 -16.42 -20.50 -22.28
N GLU A 110 -16.30 -19.68 -23.31
CA GLU A 110 -16.36 -18.24 -23.16
C GLU A 110 -17.67 -17.88 -22.45
N PRO A 111 -17.62 -17.08 -21.37
CA PRO A 111 -18.84 -16.71 -20.68
C PRO A 111 -19.77 -15.97 -21.63
N PRO A 112 -21.10 -16.17 -21.53
CA PRO A 112 -22.04 -15.58 -22.48
C PRO A 112 -21.92 -14.05 -22.50
N PRO A 113 -22.17 -13.39 -23.64
CA PRO A 113 -22.16 -11.93 -23.72
C PRO A 113 -23.02 -11.31 -22.60
N GLY A 114 -22.42 -10.42 -21.80
CA GLY A 114 -23.08 -9.79 -20.65
C GLY A 114 -22.89 -10.51 -19.31
N ALA A 115 -22.17 -11.64 -19.28
CA ALA A 115 -21.71 -12.23 -18.03
C ALA A 115 -20.80 -11.26 -17.28
N VAL A 116 -21.10 -11.04 -16.01
CA VAL A 116 -20.30 -10.18 -15.13
C VAL A 116 -19.07 -10.99 -14.70
N ALA A 117 -17.87 -10.53 -15.05
CA ALA A 117 -16.65 -11.10 -14.53
C ALA A 117 -16.62 -10.95 -13.00
N GLU A 118 -16.20 -12.00 -12.28
CA GLU A 118 -15.97 -11.89 -10.84
C GLU A 118 -14.96 -10.77 -10.58
N ALA A 119 -15.32 -9.84 -9.68
CA ALA A 119 -14.42 -8.76 -9.33
C ALA A 119 -13.17 -9.34 -8.66
N PRO A 120 -11.96 -8.88 -9.04
CA PRO A 120 -10.75 -9.34 -8.39
C PRO A 120 -10.81 -9.04 -6.90
N LEU A 121 -10.29 -9.99 -6.12
CA LEU A 121 -10.21 -9.89 -4.68
C LEU A 121 -9.35 -8.70 -4.26
N SER A 122 -9.92 -7.73 -3.54
CA SER A 122 -9.17 -6.55 -3.10
C SER A 122 -7.97 -6.92 -2.22
N LEU A 123 -6.90 -6.14 -2.33
CA LEU A 123 -5.71 -6.20 -1.48
C LEU A 123 -6.00 -5.84 -0.02
N MET A 124 -7.09 -5.13 0.28
CA MET A 124 -7.55 -4.92 1.65
C MET A 124 -8.64 -5.90 2.04
N LYS A 125 -8.69 -6.27 3.33
CA LYS A 125 -9.80 -7.05 3.88
C LYS A 125 -11.04 -6.15 3.99
N PRO A 126 -12.17 -6.47 3.32
CA PRO A 126 -13.33 -5.56 3.25
C PRO A 126 -13.83 -5.10 4.63
N LEU A 127 -13.95 -6.02 5.59
CA LEU A 127 -14.44 -5.72 6.94
C LEU A 127 -13.51 -4.80 7.76
N GLN A 128 -12.22 -4.74 7.42
CA GLN A 128 -11.22 -3.96 8.16
C GLN A 128 -10.77 -2.71 7.40
N SER A 129 -11.16 -2.57 6.13
CA SER A 129 -10.64 -1.54 5.24
C SER A 129 -10.82 -0.14 5.81
N ARG A 130 -12.03 0.21 6.26
CA ARG A 130 -12.32 1.53 6.84
C ARG A 130 -11.44 1.87 8.05
N ALA A 131 -11.22 0.92 8.95
CA ALA A 131 -10.40 1.12 10.15
C ALA A 131 -8.90 1.22 9.81
N ILE A 132 -8.45 0.42 8.84
CA ILE A 132 -7.07 0.48 8.32
C ILE A 132 -6.84 1.84 7.66
N LEU A 133 -7.70 2.27 6.73
CA LEU A 133 -7.60 3.55 6.04
C LEU A 133 -7.66 4.73 7.02
N GLY A 134 -8.56 4.69 8.00
CA GLY A 134 -8.61 5.73 9.04
C GLY A 134 -7.31 5.83 9.83
N SER A 135 -6.67 4.69 10.12
CA SER A 135 -5.38 4.66 10.81
C SER A 135 -4.22 5.11 9.92
N LEU A 136 -4.23 4.74 8.64
CA LEU A 136 -3.22 5.15 7.65
C LEU A 136 -3.30 6.64 7.31
N ALA A 137 -4.49 7.22 7.35
CA ALA A 137 -4.74 8.63 7.03
C ALA A 137 -4.63 9.54 8.26
N ALA A 138 -4.69 8.99 9.48
CA ALA A 138 -4.60 9.78 10.70
C ALA A 138 -3.24 10.47 10.83
N ALA A 139 -3.30 11.75 11.23
CA ALA A 139 -2.14 12.54 11.63
C ALA A 139 -2.15 12.76 13.16
N PRO A 140 -1.00 13.12 13.76
CA PRO A 140 -0.97 13.59 15.15
C PRO A 140 -1.84 14.85 15.32
N GLY A 141 -2.83 14.76 16.19
CA GLY A 141 -3.62 15.88 16.68
C GLY A 141 -3.30 16.20 18.13
N GLU A 142 -3.82 17.33 18.60
CA GLU A 142 -3.75 17.73 20.01
C GLU A 142 -4.81 16.98 20.81
N GLY A 143 -4.36 16.17 21.75
CA GLY A 143 -5.22 15.49 22.72
C GLY A 143 -5.32 16.25 24.04
N PRO A 144 -5.64 15.56 25.14
CA PRO A 144 -5.61 16.15 26.48
C PRO A 144 -4.23 16.74 26.81
N LEU A 145 -4.23 17.74 27.70
CA LEU A 145 -3.02 18.36 28.22
C LEU A 145 -2.13 17.31 28.91
N ASP A 146 -0.85 17.30 28.58
CA ASP A 146 0.16 16.49 29.26
C ASP A 146 0.59 17.22 30.54
N VAL A 147 -0.16 16.94 31.61
CA VAL A 147 0.03 17.60 32.92
C VAL A 147 1.43 17.33 33.46
N GLU A 148 1.99 16.14 33.22
CA GLU A 148 3.31 15.78 33.71
C GLU A 148 4.41 16.59 32.99
N ALA A 149 4.39 16.65 31.66
CA ALA A 149 5.34 17.45 30.89
C ALA A 149 5.22 18.95 31.22
N LEU A 150 3.99 19.43 31.46
CA LEU A 150 3.72 20.80 31.88
C LEU A 150 4.37 21.10 33.23
N LEU A 151 4.11 20.27 34.24
CA LEU A 151 4.67 20.42 35.58
C LEU A 151 6.20 20.37 35.56
N GLN A 152 6.79 19.48 34.76
CA GLN A 152 8.25 19.41 34.61
C GLN A 152 8.84 20.70 34.03
N SER A 153 8.17 21.31 33.05
CA SER A 153 8.63 22.54 32.41
C SER A 153 8.53 23.73 33.37
N VAL A 154 7.43 23.83 34.12
CA VAL A 154 7.21 24.85 35.16
C VAL A 154 8.20 24.69 36.31
N ALA A 155 8.41 23.47 36.80
CA ALA A 155 9.37 23.18 37.87
C ALA A 155 10.81 23.56 37.49
N ARG A 156 11.16 23.53 36.20
CA ARG A 156 12.46 23.96 35.67
C ARG A 156 12.54 25.45 35.35
N GLY A 157 11.47 26.22 35.59
CA GLY A 157 11.41 27.63 35.22
C GLY A 157 11.48 27.89 33.72
N GLN A 158 11.12 26.91 32.89
CA GLN A 158 11.17 27.02 31.44
C GLN A 158 9.91 27.74 30.92
N ALA A 159 10.11 28.79 30.13
CA ALA A 159 9.01 29.43 29.43
C ALA A 159 8.41 28.48 28.40
N LEU A 160 7.08 28.31 28.44
CA LEU A 160 6.35 27.45 27.52
C LEU A 160 5.95 28.25 26.29
N ALA A 161 6.56 27.93 25.14
CA ALA A 161 6.12 28.48 23.85
C ALA A 161 4.79 27.87 23.40
N GLN A 162 4.52 26.62 23.79
CA GLN A 162 3.29 25.88 23.50
C GLN A 162 2.95 24.98 24.69
N LEU A 163 1.65 24.76 24.92
CA LEU A 163 1.19 23.82 25.95
C LEU A 163 1.48 22.38 25.48
N PRO A 164 2.05 21.52 26.35
CA PRO A 164 2.30 20.13 25.98
C PRO A 164 0.97 19.36 26.00
N HIS A 165 0.64 18.70 24.88
CA HIS A 165 -0.53 17.83 24.74
C HIS A 165 -0.10 16.40 24.42
N HIS A 166 -0.87 15.41 24.88
CA HIS A 166 -0.72 14.04 24.40
C HIS A 166 -1.18 13.97 22.93
N PRO A 167 -0.39 13.40 22.02
CA PRO A 167 -0.81 13.25 20.64
C PRO A 167 -1.95 12.24 20.54
N ILE A 168 -3.02 12.59 19.84
CA ILE A 168 -4.09 11.65 19.48
C ILE A 168 -4.20 11.53 17.96
N PRO A 169 -4.49 10.33 17.40
CA PRO A 169 -4.73 10.18 15.97
C PRO A 169 -5.98 10.98 15.57
N THR A 170 -5.87 11.82 14.54
CA THR A 170 -7.01 12.59 14.04
C THR A 170 -7.01 12.66 12.51
N LEU A 171 -8.22 12.66 11.93
CA LEU A 171 -8.46 12.97 10.52
C LEU A 171 -8.78 14.44 10.29
N ALA A 172 -8.91 15.25 11.35
CA ALA A 172 -9.31 16.65 11.25
C ALA A 172 -8.30 17.53 10.49
N ARG A 173 -7.02 17.10 10.42
CA ARG A 173 -5.98 17.78 9.63
C ARG A 173 -6.09 17.50 8.13
N GLY A 174 -6.92 16.54 7.73
CA GLY A 174 -7.04 16.08 6.35
C GLY A 174 -5.92 15.14 5.93
N VAL A 175 -6.06 14.61 4.73
CA VAL A 175 -5.12 13.69 4.09
C VAL A 175 -4.97 14.06 2.62
N GLN A 176 -3.74 14.00 2.13
CA GLN A 176 -3.48 14.05 0.70
C GLN A 176 -3.04 12.67 0.23
N LEU A 177 -3.77 12.13 -0.74
CA LEU A 177 -3.50 10.86 -1.39
C LEU A 177 -2.76 11.13 -2.70
N LEU A 178 -1.55 10.60 -2.83
CA LEU A 178 -0.76 10.62 -4.05
C LEU A 178 -0.82 9.22 -4.68
N VAL A 179 -1.45 9.08 -5.83
CA VAL A 179 -1.64 7.78 -6.49
C VAL A 179 -0.77 7.70 -7.75
N ASP A 180 0.10 6.71 -7.78
CA ASP A 180 0.92 6.40 -8.94
C ASP A 180 0.07 5.73 -10.03
N ARG A 181 0.09 6.31 -11.22
CA ARG A 181 -0.59 5.84 -12.43
C ARG A 181 0.41 5.32 -13.46
N GLY A 182 1.65 5.03 -13.05
CA GLY A 182 2.66 4.41 -13.91
C GLY A 182 2.32 2.96 -14.23
N ASP A 183 2.89 2.45 -15.32
CA ASP A 183 2.58 1.11 -15.84
C ASP A 183 2.93 -0.02 -14.85
N ALA A 184 3.96 0.17 -14.02
CA ALA A 184 4.30 -0.77 -12.96
C ALA A 184 3.18 -0.95 -11.90
N MET A 185 2.27 0.02 -11.80
CA MET A 185 1.11 0.00 -10.92
C MET A 185 -0.17 -0.48 -11.61
N LEU A 186 -0.13 -0.80 -12.91
CA LEU A 186 -1.28 -1.32 -13.66
C LEU A 186 -1.90 -2.57 -13.01
N PRO A 187 -1.16 -3.55 -12.48
CA PRO A 187 -1.77 -4.69 -11.80
C PRO A 187 -2.62 -4.33 -10.57
N PHE A 188 -2.41 -3.14 -10.01
CA PHE A 188 -3.04 -2.67 -8.77
C PHE A 188 -4.02 -1.51 -9.00
N HIS A 189 -4.32 -1.16 -10.26
CA HIS A 189 -5.11 0.04 -10.56
C HIS A 189 -6.53 -0.01 -9.96
N LEU A 190 -7.21 -1.16 -10.02
CA LEU A 190 -8.55 -1.33 -9.46
C LEU A 190 -8.55 -1.19 -7.93
N ASP A 191 -7.53 -1.72 -7.27
CA ASP A 191 -7.35 -1.56 -5.82
C ASP A 191 -7.06 -0.11 -5.44
N ALA A 192 -6.25 0.59 -6.24
CA ALA A 192 -5.93 2.00 -6.00
C ALA A 192 -7.18 2.89 -6.14
N GLU A 193 -8.03 2.62 -7.15
CA GLU A 193 -9.30 3.31 -7.34
C GLU A 193 -10.34 2.95 -6.26
N GLY A 194 -10.34 1.70 -5.78
CA GLY A 194 -11.12 1.30 -4.61
C GLY A 194 -10.71 2.09 -3.37
N LEU A 195 -9.40 2.15 -3.11
CA LEU A 195 -8.82 2.89 -1.98
C LEU A 195 -9.13 4.38 -2.06
N GLU A 196 -9.00 5.00 -3.23
CA GLU A 196 -9.34 6.41 -3.45
C GLU A 196 -10.79 6.71 -3.07
N ARG A 197 -11.72 5.88 -3.56
CA ARG A 197 -13.16 6.02 -3.26
C ARG A 197 -13.45 5.82 -1.78
N GLU A 198 -12.89 4.78 -1.17
CA GLU A 198 -13.11 4.47 0.25
C GLU A 198 -12.55 5.56 1.16
N LEU A 199 -11.35 6.08 0.87
CA LEU A 199 -10.75 7.16 1.64
C LEU A 199 -11.55 8.46 1.49
N THR A 200 -11.99 8.78 0.28
CA THR A 200 -12.87 9.93 0.01
C THR A 200 -14.20 9.79 0.75
N ALA A 201 -14.80 8.59 0.78
CA ALA A 201 -16.02 8.34 1.55
C ALA A 201 -15.80 8.44 3.07
N LEU A 202 -14.59 8.13 3.56
CA LEU A 202 -14.25 8.19 4.97
C LEU A 202 -14.02 9.62 5.48
N ALA A 203 -13.20 10.40 4.77
CA ALA A 203 -12.75 11.73 5.23
C ALA A 203 -13.41 12.90 4.46
N GLY A 204 -14.25 12.61 3.46
CA GLY A 204 -15.04 13.61 2.74
C GLY A 204 -14.16 14.68 2.09
N SER A 205 -14.51 15.94 2.31
CA SER A 205 -13.76 17.10 1.79
C SER A 205 -12.36 17.28 2.41
N GLY A 206 -12.04 16.50 3.45
CA GLY A 206 -10.70 16.45 4.04
C GLY A 206 -9.68 15.66 3.22
N VAL A 207 -10.10 15.03 2.12
CA VAL A 207 -9.23 14.28 1.20
C VAL A 207 -8.90 15.14 -0.02
N GLU A 208 -7.62 15.27 -0.33
CA GLU A 208 -7.16 15.71 -1.63
C GLU A 208 -6.47 14.55 -2.36
N VAL A 209 -6.91 14.26 -3.58
CA VAL A 209 -6.28 13.23 -4.42
C VAL A 209 -5.50 13.89 -5.54
N LEU A 210 -4.24 13.49 -5.71
CA LEU A 210 -3.40 13.83 -6.85
C LEU A 210 -2.84 12.55 -7.46
N HIS A 211 -2.63 12.59 -8.77
CA HIS A 211 -2.05 11.50 -9.53
C HIS A 211 -0.65 11.88 -10.00
N PHE A 212 0.25 10.91 -10.09
CA PHE A 212 1.60 11.07 -10.62
C PHE A 212 2.03 9.82 -11.39
N VAL A 213 3.23 9.86 -11.99
CA VAL A 213 3.91 8.68 -12.54
C VAL A 213 5.33 8.66 -12.01
N ALA A 214 5.77 7.50 -11.53
CA ALA A 214 7.11 7.22 -10.98
C ALA A 214 7.45 7.97 -9.68
N CYS A 215 7.46 9.31 -9.67
CA CYS A 215 7.64 10.12 -8.46
C CYS A 215 6.91 11.48 -8.58
N PRO A 216 6.25 11.98 -7.52
CA PRO A 216 5.55 13.27 -7.57
C PRO A 216 6.44 14.48 -7.90
N SER A 217 7.75 14.40 -7.62
CA SER A 217 8.75 15.42 -8.00
C SER A 217 8.76 15.67 -9.52
N ARG A 218 8.53 14.65 -10.34
CA ARG A 218 8.51 14.75 -11.81
C ARG A 218 7.24 15.38 -12.36
N GLY A 219 6.16 15.36 -11.57
CA GLY A 219 4.88 15.89 -11.98
C GLY A 219 3.72 15.17 -11.32
N CYS A 220 2.83 15.94 -10.70
CA CYS A 220 1.57 15.45 -10.17
C CYS A 220 0.42 16.44 -10.43
N GLY A 221 -0.81 15.95 -10.35
CA GLY A 221 -1.98 16.80 -10.48
C GLY A 221 -3.30 16.04 -10.55
N ARG A 222 -4.37 16.82 -10.74
CA ARG A 222 -5.72 16.30 -11.02
C ARG A 222 -5.96 16.25 -12.53
N GLY A 223 -6.75 15.28 -12.98
CA GLY A 223 -7.14 15.16 -14.39
C GLY A 223 -5.96 14.82 -15.31
N MET A 224 -5.97 15.40 -16.51
CA MET A 224 -5.05 15.04 -17.61
C MET A 224 -3.56 15.27 -17.27
N ARG A 225 -2.72 14.27 -17.56
CA ARG A 225 -1.27 14.25 -17.30
C ARG A 225 -0.51 15.47 -17.81
N ARG A 226 -0.87 16.01 -18.98
CA ARG A 226 -0.25 17.22 -19.56
C ARG A 226 -0.36 18.50 -18.71
N ARG A 227 -1.26 18.53 -17.72
CA ARG A 227 -1.45 19.66 -16.79
C ARG A 227 -0.75 19.45 -15.45
N TRP A 228 -0.13 18.30 -15.26
CA TRP A 228 0.58 18.00 -14.03
C TRP A 228 1.83 18.87 -13.95
N LYS A 229 2.17 19.26 -12.73
CA LYS A 229 3.34 20.08 -12.42
C LYS A 229 4.15 19.38 -11.33
N PRO A 230 5.47 19.58 -11.27
CA PRO A 230 6.28 19.10 -10.14
C PRO A 230 5.60 19.39 -8.81
N TYR A 231 5.62 18.42 -7.90
CA TYR A 231 5.06 18.60 -6.57
C TYR A 231 5.79 19.75 -5.85
N GLY A 232 5.04 20.72 -5.35
CA GLY A 232 5.60 21.94 -4.74
C GLY A 232 4.61 22.65 -3.84
N LEU A 233 4.97 23.85 -3.38
CA LEU A 233 4.20 24.63 -2.39
C LEU A 233 2.73 24.83 -2.77
N GLU A 234 2.42 25.06 -4.05
CA GLU A 234 1.05 25.23 -4.57
C GLU A 234 0.15 24.00 -4.35
N ARG A 235 0.76 22.83 -4.16
CA ARG A 235 0.08 21.54 -3.98
C ARG A 235 0.27 20.97 -2.59
N MET A 236 0.92 21.68 -1.68
CA MET A 236 1.04 21.20 -0.31
C MET A 236 -0.33 21.23 0.38
N PRO A 237 -0.69 20.17 1.12
CA PRO A 237 -1.93 20.18 1.89
C PRO A 237 -1.80 21.15 3.07
N ARG A 238 -2.88 21.27 3.84
CA ARG A 238 -2.86 22.03 5.10
C ARG A 238 -1.74 21.51 6.02
N LEU A 239 -1.08 22.41 6.74
CA LEU A 239 -0.01 22.05 7.65
C LEU A 239 -0.47 20.97 8.65
N GLY A 240 0.34 19.93 8.81
CA GLY A 240 0.06 18.78 9.67
C GLY A 240 -0.87 17.73 9.05
N ALA A 241 -1.38 17.93 7.83
CA ALA A 241 -2.07 16.89 7.09
C ALA A 241 -1.12 15.73 6.76
N ARG A 242 -1.65 14.52 6.71
CA ARG A 242 -0.87 13.34 6.32
C ARG A 242 -0.80 13.23 4.80
N ILE A 243 0.37 12.90 4.26
CA ILE A 243 0.56 12.58 2.85
C ILE A 243 0.73 11.07 2.73
N LEU A 244 -0.17 10.42 2.01
CA LEU A 244 -0.16 8.97 1.78
C LEU A 244 0.07 8.70 0.29
N CYS A 245 1.15 7.99 -0.03
CA CYS A 245 1.46 7.57 -1.39
C CYS A 245 0.95 6.14 -1.64
N VAL A 246 0.42 5.87 -2.83
CA VAL A 246 0.10 4.52 -3.32
C VAL A 246 0.96 4.28 -4.55
N THR A 247 2.02 3.48 -4.40
CA THR A 247 3.10 3.38 -5.40
C THR A 247 3.94 2.14 -5.16
N ASP A 248 4.67 1.70 -6.18
CA ASP A 248 5.69 0.69 -6.05
C ASP A 248 7.06 1.24 -5.63
N LEU A 249 7.20 2.56 -5.47
CA LEU A 249 8.46 3.24 -5.16
C LEU A 249 9.57 3.00 -6.21
N GLY A 250 9.19 2.70 -7.45
CA GLY A 250 10.14 2.36 -8.52
C GLY A 250 10.70 0.93 -8.41
N LEU A 251 10.08 0.05 -7.62
CA LEU A 251 10.49 -1.36 -7.49
C LEU A 251 10.06 -2.23 -8.68
N GLY A 252 9.04 -1.81 -9.43
CA GLY A 252 8.64 -2.45 -10.67
C GLY A 252 9.58 -2.09 -11.82
N LEU A 253 9.75 -3.03 -12.74
CA LEU A 253 10.47 -2.78 -14.00
C LEU A 253 9.56 -1.94 -14.91
N PRO A 254 9.96 -0.72 -15.29
CA PRO A 254 9.20 0.07 -16.24
C PRO A 254 9.27 -0.57 -17.64
N PRO A 255 8.29 -0.30 -18.51
CA PRO A 255 8.40 -0.66 -19.92
C PRO A 255 9.66 -0.04 -20.57
N PRO A 256 10.19 -0.65 -21.65
CA PRO A 256 11.28 -0.05 -22.40
C PRO A 256 10.94 1.36 -22.86
N GLY A 257 11.76 2.34 -22.50
CA GLY A 257 11.57 3.76 -22.84
C GLY A 257 11.03 4.64 -21.70
N ASP A 258 10.55 4.03 -20.60
CA ASP A 258 10.19 4.77 -19.39
C ASP A 258 11.28 4.62 -18.31
N SER A 259 11.58 5.71 -17.61
CA SER A 259 12.52 5.72 -16.50
C SER A 259 11.78 5.58 -15.17
N ALA A 260 12.05 4.50 -14.43
CA ALA A 260 11.62 4.38 -13.04
C ALA A 260 12.20 5.52 -12.19
N ALA A 261 11.48 5.88 -11.13
CA ALA A 261 12.03 6.77 -10.11
C ALA A 261 13.13 6.05 -9.34
N SER A 262 14.24 6.73 -9.06
CA SER A 262 15.29 6.15 -8.24
C SER A 262 14.90 6.19 -6.77
N VAL A 263 15.59 5.38 -5.97
CA VAL A 263 15.42 5.40 -4.51
C VAL A 263 15.82 6.77 -3.95
N GLU A 264 16.88 7.37 -4.48
CA GLU A 264 17.40 8.68 -4.09
C GLU A 264 16.37 9.77 -4.32
N GLU A 265 15.68 9.74 -5.47
CA GLU A 265 14.62 10.68 -5.81
C GLU A 265 13.46 10.61 -4.81
N TRP A 266 13.04 9.40 -4.43
CA TRP A 266 12.02 9.20 -3.40
C TRP A 266 12.49 9.65 -2.02
N VAL A 267 13.76 9.40 -1.68
CA VAL A 267 14.36 9.85 -0.41
C VAL A 267 14.37 11.37 -0.32
N GLU A 268 14.74 12.05 -1.40
CA GLU A 268 14.77 13.51 -1.48
C GLU A 268 13.36 14.11 -1.37
N PHE A 269 12.41 13.56 -2.13
CA PHE A 269 11.01 13.98 -2.11
C PHE A 269 10.42 13.87 -0.69
N ALA A 270 10.48 12.68 -0.09
CA ALA A 270 9.90 12.44 1.22
C ALA A 270 10.66 13.16 2.33
N GLY A 271 11.99 13.26 2.23
CA GLY A 271 12.82 14.01 3.16
C GLY A 271 12.46 15.49 3.18
N THR A 272 12.15 16.08 2.03
CA THR A 272 11.71 17.48 1.92
C THR A 272 10.35 17.69 2.59
N LEU A 273 9.38 16.81 2.34
CA LEU A 273 8.06 16.88 2.99
C LEU A 273 8.17 16.71 4.51
N ARG A 274 9.00 15.77 4.97
CA ARG A 274 9.22 15.54 6.40
C ARG A 274 9.88 16.72 7.08
N ARG A 275 10.89 17.35 6.46
CA ARG A 275 11.51 18.59 6.97
C ARG A 275 10.51 19.76 7.04
N ALA A 276 9.53 19.79 6.14
CA ALA A 276 8.43 20.75 6.16
C ALA A 276 7.31 20.39 7.19
N GLY A 277 7.47 19.32 7.95
CA GLY A 277 6.56 18.94 9.05
C GLY A 277 5.37 18.07 8.62
N TYR A 278 5.38 17.50 7.41
CA TYR A 278 4.31 16.61 6.96
C TYR A 278 4.63 15.15 7.29
N PRO A 279 3.73 14.42 7.97
CA PRO A 279 3.83 12.96 8.07
C PRO A 279 3.65 12.33 6.69
N VAL A 280 4.60 11.51 6.26
CA VAL A 280 4.56 10.83 4.96
C VAL A 280 4.50 9.33 5.16
N GLY A 281 3.60 8.65 4.46
CA GLY A 281 3.58 7.20 4.35
C GLY A 281 3.39 6.71 2.92
N ALA A 282 3.74 5.45 2.66
CA ALA A 282 3.52 4.79 1.39
C ALA A 282 2.90 3.40 1.57
N LEU A 283 1.86 3.12 0.80
CA LEU A 283 1.31 1.80 0.56
C LEU A 283 2.02 1.18 -0.64
N VAL A 284 2.75 0.10 -0.38
CA VAL A 284 3.64 -0.55 -1.35
C VAL A 284 3.16 -1.98 -1.58
N PRO A 285 2.84 -2.41 -2.81
CA PRO A 285 2.34 -3.76 -3.08
C PRO A 285 3.39 -4.85 -2.88
N TYR A 286 4.67 -4.49 -2.97
CA TYR A 286 5.80 -5.40 -2.77
C TYR A 286 6.07 -5.67 -1.28
N PRO A 287 6.53 -6.89 -0.94
CA PRO A 287 6.80 -7.26 0.46
C PRO A 287 7.97 -6.48 1.08
N PRO A 288 8.01 -6.33 2.42
CA PRO A 288 9.00 -5.51 3.12
C PRO A 288 10.48 -5.86 2.87
N ASN A 289 10.79 -7.11 2.54
CA ASN A 289 12.15 -7.56 2.24
C ASN A 289 12.71 -6.98 0.93
N ARG A 290 11.87 -6.35 0.10
CA ARG A 290 12.29 -5.67 -1.13
C ARG A 290 12.46 -4.15 -0.96
N TRP A 291 12.06 -3.59 0.18
CA TRP A 291 12.08 -2.15 0.35
C TRP A 291 13.48 -1.63 0.63
N PRO A 292 13.93 -0.58 -0.06
CA PRO A 292 15.16 0.11 0.26
C PRO A 292 15.11 0.65 1.70
N SER A 293 16.11 0.30 2.51
CA SER A 293 16.14 0.68 3.92
C SER A 293 16.20 2.20 4.12
N SER A 294 16.75 2.94 3.16
CA SER A 294 16.80 4.40 3.15
C SER A 294 15.41 5.05 3.19
N LEU A 295 14.41 4.47 2.53
CA LEU A 295 13.04 5.02 2.50
C LEU A 295 12.34 4.94 3.85
N SER A 296 12.59 3.86 4.60
CA SER A 296 12.05 3.70 5.96
C SER A 296 12.53 4.79 6.94
N LYS A 297 13.60 5.51 6.60
CA LYS A 297 14.12 6.63 7.39
C LYS A 297 13.39 7.93 7.12
N VAL A 298 12.62 8.06 6.04
CA VAL A 298 11.99 9.33 5.63
C VAL A 298 10.47 9.25 5.47
N MET A 299 9.90 8.05 5.41
CA MET A 299 8.46 7.80 5.36
C MET A 299 8.09 6.49 6.06
N ASP A 300 6.84 6.37 6.49
CA ASP A 300 6.29 5.10 6.96
C ASP A 300 5.93 4.19 5.78
N LEU A 301 6.46 2.97 5.76
CA LEU A 301 6.18 2.00 4.70
C LEU A 301 5.18 0.94 5.18
N TYR A 302 4.13 0.72 4.39
CA TYR A 302 3.07 -0.25 4.64
C TYR A 302 2.98 -1.23 3.49
N HIS A 303 2.99 -2.52 3.81
CA HIS A 303 2.77 -3.55 2.80
C HIS A 303 1.30 -3.55 2.46
N TRP A 304 1.00 -3.25 1.20
CA TRP A 304 -0.34 -3.15 0.69
C TRP A 304 -0.85 -4.54 0.29
N ASP A 305 -1.21 -5.29 1.30
CA ASP A 305 -1.79 -6.63 1.16
C ASP A 305 -2.79 -6.92 2.30
N ARG A 306 -3.35 -8.13 2.27
CA ARG A 306 -4.35 -8.59 3.25
C ARG A 306 -3.76 -8.85 4.64
N SER A 307 -2.44 -8.78 4.80
CA SER A 307 -1.75 -8.88 6.09
C SER A 307 -1.65 -7.53 6.80
N LEU A 308 -1.97 -6.42 6.12
CA LEU A 308 -2.06 -5.11 6.75
C LEU A 308 -3.18 -5.10 7.79
N THR A 309 -2.85 -4.71 9.02
CA THR A 309 -3.80 -4.62 10.14
C THR A 309 -3.89 -3.19 10.65
N VAL A 310 -4.97 -2.88 11.37
CA VAL A 310 -5.16 -1.58 12.04
C VAL A 310 -3.97 -1.23 12.93
N ALA A 311 -3.47 -2.20 13.72
CA ALA A 311 -2.31 -1.99 14.59
C ALA A 311 -1.04 -1.66 13.78
N ARG A 312 -0.84 -2.28 12.61
CA ARG A 312 0.30 -1.96 11.74
C ARG A 312 0.15 -0.56 11.14
N ALA A 313 -1.03 -0.19 10.69
CA ALA A 313 -1.35 1.14 10.16
C ALA A 313 -1.14 2.24 11.22
N ALA A 314 -1.59 2.01 12.46
CA ALA A 314 -1.50 3.00 13.54
C ALA A 314 -0.06 3.29 14.01
N ARG A 315 0.91 2.39 13.76
CA ARG A 315 2.31 2.58 14.22
C ARG A 315 3.00 3.79 13.59
N GLY A 316 2.65 4.17 12.37
CA GLY A 316 3.24 5.36 11.73
C GLY A 316 2.61 6.68 12.16
N VAL A 317 1.51 6.66 12.92
CA VAL A 317 0.89 7.90 13.42
C VAL A 317 1.75 8.55 14.49
N PHE A 318 2.43 7.77 15.32
CA PHE A 318 3.14 8.28 16.51
C PHE A 318 4.67 8.23 16.42
N ARG A 319 5.23 7.81 15.27
CA ARG A 319 6.68 7.87 15.06
C ARG A 319 7.10 9.34 14.92
N ARG A 320 7.48 9.95 16.04
CA ARG A 320 8.22 11.20 16.06
C ARG A 320 9.57 10.98 15.37
N GLY A 321 9.91 11.90 14.46
CA GLY A 321 11.29 12.06 14.01
C GLY A 321 12.16 12.69 15.06
#